data_AF-A0A415U3M0-F1
#
_entry.id   AF-A0A415U3M0-F1
#
_cell.length_a   1.000
_cell.length_b   1.000
_cell.length_c   1.000
_cell.angle_alpha   90.00
_cell.angle_beta   90.00
_cell.angle_gamma   90.00
#
_symmetry.space_group_name_H-M   'P 1'
#
loop_
_entity.id
_entity.type
_entity.pdbx_description
1 polymer ?
#
loop_
_entity_poly.entity_id
_entity_poly.type
_entity_poly.pdbx_seq_one_letter_code
_entity_poly.pdbx_strand_id
1 'polypeptide(L)'
;MINYLIDSENMGTKWISYLDENIEELDKAFLFYTDASKSISCKELSVLFSFIHQLETIHCQNGTANALDFQLVSYLGYLIRMDTKSTYCILSK
;
A
#
# COMPACT_ATOMS: atom_id res chain seq x y z
N MET A 1 -11.42 4.44 9.73
CA MET A 1 -11.04 4.70 8.33
C MET A 1 -9.67 5.33 8.28
N ILE A 2 -8.69 4.46 8.17
CA ILE A 2 -7.30 4.74 7.86
C ILE A 2 -7.10 4.40 6.37
N ASN A 3 -6.36 5.26 5.68
CA ASN A 3 -5.87 5.00 4.34
C ASN A 3 -4.40 4.59 4.47
N TYR A 4 -4.11 3.30 4.27
CA TYR A 4 -2.76 2.74 4.32
C TYR A 4 -2.07 2.94 2.96
N LEU A 5 -0.92 3.59 2.95
CA LEU A 5 -0.04 3.71 1.78
C LEU A 5 1.12 2.74 1.98
N ILE A 6 1.16 1.70 1.17
CA ILE A 6 2.08 0.58 1.35
C ILE A 6 3.25 0.73 0.39
N ASP A 7 4.43 0.87 0.96
CA ASP A 7 5.69 0.88 0.24
C ASP A 7 6.20 -0.57 0.08
N SER A 8 5.90 -1.18 -1.06
CA SER A 8 6.27 -2.59 -1.28
C SER A 8 7.77 -2.82 -1.45
N GLU A 9 8.55 -1.81 -1.82
CA GLU A 9 10.01 -1.95 -1.96
C GLU A 9 10.66 -2.15 -0.59
N ASN A 10 10.24 -1.36 0.41
CA ASN A 10 10.77 -1.46 1.76
C ASN A 10 10.11 -2.58 2.60
N MET A 11 8.82 -2.87 2.35
CA MET A 11 8.06 -3.86 3.12
C MET A 11 8.13 -5.28 2.56
N GLY A 12 8.43 -5.45 1.27
CA GLY A 12 8.25 -6.74 0.58
C GLY A 12 6.79 -7.19 0.66
N THR A 13 6.54 -8.38 1.22
CA THR A 13 5.19 -8.94 1.43
C THR A 13 4.70 -8.87 2.88
N LYS A 14 5.50 -8.30 3.82
CA LYS A 14 5.15 -8.24 5.25
C LYS A 14 3.91 -7.42 5.57
N TRP A 15 3.53 -6.52 4.65
CA TRP A 15 2.30 -5.73 4.77
C TRP A 15 1.04 -6.61 4.75
N ILE A 16 1.08 -7.80 4.13
CA ILE A 16 -0.08 -8.70 4.04
C ILE A 16 -0.50 -9.17 5.42
N SER A 17 0.44 -9.73 6.20
CA SER A 17 0.16 -10.17 7.57
C SER A 17 -0.18 -8.99 8.49
N TYR A 18 0.45 -7.83 8.27
CA TYR A 18 0.14 -6.63 9.06
C TYR A 18 -1.32 -6.19 8.82
N LEU A 19 -1.77 -6.12 7.57
CA LEU A 19 -3.14 -5.72 7.28
C LEU A 19 -4.15 -6.78 7.71
N ASP A 20 -3.87 -8.07 7.55
CA ASP A 20 -4.77 -9.13 8.04
C ASP A 20 -5.08 -9.00 9.55
N GLU A 21 -4.11 -8.51 10.33
CA GLU A 21 -4.27 -8.30 11.78
C GLU A 21 -4.86 -6.93 12.16
N ASN A 22 -4.75 -5.90 11.32
CA ASN A 22 -4.99 -4.50 11.72
C ASN A 22 -5.99 -3.74 10.85
N ILE A 23 -6.36 -4.25 9.67
CA ILE A 23 -7.26 -3.53 8.77
C ILE A 23 -8.71 -3.66 9.25
N GLU A 24 -9.42 -2.54 9.35
CA GLU A 24 -10.85 -2.52 9.67
C GLU A 24 -11.71 -2.42 8.40
N GLU A 25 -12.99 -2.78 8.47
CA GLU A 25 -13.92 -2.86 7.32
C GLU A 25 -13.98 -1.58 6.46
N LEU A 26 -13.83 -0.40 7.08
CA LEU A 26 -13.91 0.89 6.38
C LEU A 26 -12.55 1.41 5.90
N ASP A 27 -11.46 0.74 6.25
CA ASP A 27 -10.12 1.17 5.87
C ASP A 27 -9.83 0.87 4.40
N LYS A 28 -8.83 1.56 3.84
CA LYS A 28 -8.37 1.35 2.47
C LYS A 28 -6.87 1.15 2.44
N ALA A 29 -6.40 0.34 1.51
CA ALA A 29 -5.00 0.03 1.31
C ALA A 29 -4.59 0.36 -0.13
N PHE A 30 -3.53 1.15 -0.28
CA PHE A 30 -2.95 1.54 -1.56
C PHE A 30 -1.55 0.93 -1.67
N LEU A 31 -1.41 -0.11 -2.50
CA LEU A 31 -0.16 -0.81 -2.71
C LEU A 31 0.65 -0.14 -3.83
N PHE A 32 1.72 0.56 -3.44
CA PHE A 32 2.69 1.10 -4.38
C PHE A 32 3.69 0.01 -4.72
N TYR A 33 3.77 -0.35 -6.00
CA TYR A 33 4.62 -1.43 -6.46
C TYR A 33 5.30 -1.12 -7.78
N THR A 34 6.43 -1.77 -8.02
CA THR A 34 7.22 -1.67 -9.24
C THR A 34 7.46 -3.08 -9.79
N ASP A 35 8.05 -3.18 -10.96
CA ASP A 35 8.38 -4.48 -11.55
C ASP A 35 9.46 -5.25 -10.76
N ALA A 36 10.16 -4.56 -9.83
CA ALA A 36 11.13 -5.14 -8.91
C ALA A 36 10.50 -5.60 -7.57
N SER A 37 9.23 -5.29 -7.32
CA SER A 37 8.54 -5.69 -6.09
C SER A 37 8.52 -7.21 -5.93
N LYS A 38 8.61 -7.67 -4.67
CA LYS A 38 8.61 -9.12 -4.38
C LYS A 38 7.30 -9.78 -4.79
N SER A 39 7.42 -10.96 -5.38
CA SER A 39 6.26 -11.81 -5.70
C SER A 39 5.52 -12.25 -4.43
N ILE A 40 4.20 -12.30 -4.52
CA ILE A 40 3.32 -12.85 -3.49
C ILE A 40 3.19 -14.37 -3.70
N SER A 41 3.39 -15.16 -2.64
CA SER A 41 3.20 -16.61 -2.66
C SER A 41 1.71 -17.01 -2.63
N CYS A 42 1.37 -18.24 -3.03
CA CYS A 42 -0.02 -18.72 -2.94
C CYS A 42 -0.58 -18.71 -1.50
N LYS A 43 0.27 -18.91 -0.49
CA LYS A 43 -0.14 -18.83 0.91
C LYS A 43 -0.54 -17.40 1.29
N GLU A 44 0.27 -16.43 0.90
CA GLU A 44 -0.01 -15.00 1.13
C GLU A 44 -1.22 -14.53 0.32
N LEU A 45 -1.42 -15.05 -0.90
CA LEU A 45 -2.59 -14.76 -1.72
C LEU A 45 -3.89 -15.22 -1.05
N SER A 46 -3.90 -16.40 -0.42
CA SER A 46 -5.06 -16.90 0.33
C SER A 46 -5.42 -15.99 1.52
N VAL A 47 -4.42 -15.42 2.20
CA VAL A 47 -4.64 -14.45 3.29
C VAL A 47 -5.19 -13.15 2.69
N LEU A 48 -4.56 -12.64 1.64
CA LEU A 48 -4.94 -11.39 0.99
C LEU A 48 -6.42 -11.38 0.55
N PHE A 49 -7.01 -12.52 0.18
CA PHE A 49 -8.43 -12.61 -0.15
C PHE A 49 -9.39 -12.16 0.98
N SER A 50 -8.97 -12.18 2.26
CA SER A 50 -9.82 -11.72 3.37
C SER A 50 -10.12 -10.21 3.30
N PHE A 51 -9.18 -9.41 2.80
CA PHE A 51 -9.27 -7.94 2.73
C PHE A 51 -9.02 -7.36 1.33
N ILE A 52 -8.95 -8.20 0.29
CA ILE A 52 -8.62 -7.74 -1.08
C ILE A 52 -9.56 -6.65 -1.62
N HIS A 53 -10.80 -6.62 -1.14
CA HIS A 53 -11.81 -5.64 -1.51
C HIS A 53 -11.46 -4.21 -1.05
N GLN A 54 -10.51 -4.07 -0.12
CA GLN A 54 -10.00 -2.79 0.40
C GLN A 54 -8.72 -2.34 -0.30
N LEU A 55 -8.15 -3.18 -1.18
CA LEU A 55 -6.85 -2.99 -1.79
C LEU A 55 -6.96 -2.37 -3.19
N GLU A 56 -6.25 -1.27 -3.39
CA GLU A 56 -6.00 -0.64 -4.69
C GLU A 56 -4.51 -0.72 -5.00
N THR A 57 -4.14 -1.04 -6.25
CA THR A 57 -2.74 -1.15 -6.66
C THR A 57 -2.32 0.05 -7.50
N ILE A 58 -1.14 0.59 -7.21
CA ILE A 58 -0.56 1.74 -7.88
C ILE A 58 0.80 1.32 -8.45
N HIS A 59 0.83 1.07 -9.76
CA HIS A 59 2.07 0.79 -10.47
C HIS A 59 2.91 2.08 -10.54
N CYS A 60 4.12 1.98 -10.01
CA CYS A 60 5.07 3.07 -9.93
C CYS A 60 6.09 2.93 -11.06
N GLN A 61 6.36 4.05 -11.73
CA GLN A 61 7.43 4.11 -12.73
C GLN A 61 8.79 4.03 -12.03
N ASN A 62 9.67 3.20 -12.59
CA ASN A 62 11.07 3.10 -12.19
C ASN A 62 11.97 3.83 -13.18
N GLY A 63 13.13 4.33 -12.72
CA GLY A 63 14.09 5.00 -13.60
C GLY A 63 15.09 5.89 -12.86
N THR A 64 14.77 6.31 -11.65
CA THR A 64 15.68 7.01 -10.74
C THR A 64 15.56 6.41 -9.33
N ALA A 65 16.58 6.62 -8.50
CA ALA A 65 16.46 6.32 -7.08
C ALA A 65 15.25 7.05 -6.48
N ASN A 66 14.55 6.41 -5.54
CA ASN A 66 13.41 6.96 -4.79
C ASN A 66 12.20 7.35 -5.66
N ALA A 67 12.07 6.80 -6.87
CA ALA A 67 10.92 7.08 -7.74
C ALA A 67 9.60 6.63 -7.10
N LEU A 68 9.59 5.48 -6.41
CA LEU A 68 8.43 5.02 -5.65
C LEU A 68 8.08 6.01 -4.52
N ASP A 69 9.06 6.41 -3.71
CA ASP A 69 8.85 7.34 -2.60
C ASP A 69 8.20 8.65 -3.08
N PHE A 70 8.71 9.21 -4.19
CA PHE A 70 8.17 10.43 -4.78
C PHE A 70 6.73 10.26 -5.25
N GLN A 71 6.41 9.15 -5.90
CA GLN A 71 5.05 8.85 -6.36
C GLN A 71 4.10 8.62 -5.17
N LEU A 72 4.57 7.95 -4.11
CA LEU A 72 3.82 7.72 -2.88
C LEU A 72 3.45 9.02 -2.20
N VAL A 73 4.41 9.91 -1.93
CA VAL A 73 4.13 11.19 -1.26
C VAL A 73 3.31 12.15 -2.14
N SER A 74 3.48 12.08 -3.46
CA SER A 74 2.64 12.83 -4.41
C SER A 74 1.19 12.37 -4.35
N TYR A 75 0.97 11.05 -4.33
CA TYR A 75 -0.36 10.47 -4.20
C TYR A 75 -0.99 10.76 -2.83
N LEU A 76 -0.18 10.74 -1.75
CA LEU A 76 -0.62 11.17 -0.42
C LEU A 76 -1.14 12.61 -0.45
N GLY A 77 -0.42 13.53 -1.10
CA GLY A 77 -0.85 14.91 -1.26
C GLY A 77 -2.20 15.02 -2.00
N TYR A 78 -2.39 14.22 -3.04
CA TYR A 78 -3.67 14.10 -3.74
C TYR A 78 -4.79 13.59 -2.82
N LEU A 79 -4.56 12.51 -2.07
CA LEU A 79 -5.56 11.95 -1.15
C LEU A 79 -5.97 12.95 -0.06
N ILE A 80 -5.01 13.63 0.57
CA ILE A 80 -5.26 14.66 1.59
C ILE A 80 -6.14 15.78 1.01
N ARG A 81 -5.92 16.17 -0.25
CA ARG A 81 -6.73 17.18 -0.93
C ARG A 81 -8.19 16.74 -1.13
N MET A 82 -8.42 15.45 -1.32
CA MET A 82 -9.75 14.84 -1.50
C MET A 82 -10.49 14.68 -0.17
N ASP A 83 -9.78 14.32 0.90
CA ASP A 83 -10.37 14.19 2.24
C ASP A 83 -9.42 14.64 3.36
N THR A 84 -9.55 15.90 3.74
CA THR A 84 -8.72 16.53 4.78
C THR A 84 -8.94 15.99 6.20
N LYS A 85 -10.00 15.20 6.44
CA LYS A 85 -10.34 14.67 7.77
C LYS A 85 -9.96 13.20 7.94
N SER A 86 -9.56 12.54 6.86
CA SER A 86 -9.10 11.15 6.87
C SER A 86 -7.75 11.00 7.57
N THR A 87 -7.54 9.81 8.14
CA THR A 87 -6.23 9.40 8.66
C THR A 87 -5.45 8.69 7.57
N TYR A 88 -4.16 8.99 7.46
CA TYR A 88 -3.24 8.38 6.50
C TYR A 88 -2.09 7.72 7.24
N CYS A 89 -1.75 6.50 6.86
CA CYS A 89 -0.67 5.72 7.46
C CYS A 89 0.26 5.21 6.37
N ILE A 90 1.54 5.55 6.42
CA ILE A 90 2.54 5.00 5.51
C ILE A 90 3.13 3.75 6.16
N LEU A 91 3.05 2.61 5.47
CA LEU A 91 3.72 1.37 5.87
C LEU A 91 5.04 1.26 5.10
N SER A 92 6.13 1.62 5.77
CA SER A 92 7.51 1.52 5.28
C SER A 92 8.45 1.10 6.44
N LYS A 93 9.70 0.77 6.14
CA LYS A 93 10.69 0.23 7.10
C LYS A 93 11.39 1.33 7.91
#